data_AF-A0A1Q4H9F3-F1
#
_entry.id   AF-A0A1Q4H9F3-F1
#
_cell.length_a   1.000
_cell.length_b   1.000
_cell.length_c   1.000
_cell.angle_alpha   90.00
_cell.angle_beta   90.00
_cell.angle_gamma   90.00
#
_symmetry.space_group_name_H-M   'P 1'
#
loop_
_entity.id
_entity.type
_entity.pdbx_description
1 polymer ?
#
loop_
_entity_poly.entity_id
_entity_poly.type
_entity_poly.pdbx_seq_one_letter_code
_entity_poly.pdbx_strand_id
1 'polypeptide(L)'
;MEGADVVQLRTLAGQLARSADQLDTVMKSLHSLVNSTTQWRGADAQRFRSQWISVSARMLPQISAPAEEIMKSFESPARIVVA
;
A
#
# COMPACT_ATOMS: atom_id res chain seq x y z
N MET A 1 -8.87 -9.50 32.48
CA MET A 1 -7.63 -10.16 32.02
C MET A 1 -7.47 -9.88 30.51
N GLU A 2 -7.59 -8.60 30.11
CA GLU A 2 -7.87 -8.17 28.72
C GLU A 2 -6.61 -7.61 27.99
N GLY A 3 -5.40 -8.06 28.37
CA GLY A 3 -4.15 -7.45 27.93
C GLY A 3 -3.45 -8.12 26.73
N ALA A 4 -3.84 -9.35 26.39
CA ALA A 4 -3.12 -10.17 25.41
C ALA A 4 -3.47 -9.87 23.95
N ASP A 5 -4.66 -9.31 23.69
CA ASP A 5 -5.16 -9.10 22.32
C ASP A 5 -4.60 -7.81 21.69
N VAL A 6 -4.46 -6.74 22.48
CA VAL A 6 -4.01 -5.42 21.96
C VAL A 6 -2.57 -5.46 21.44
N VAL A 7 -1.68 -6.24 22.08
CA VAL A 7 -0.28 -6.37 21.65
C VAL A 7 -0.19 -7.21 20.36
N GLN A 8 -0.98 -8.28 20.26
CA GLN A 8 -1.02 -9.13 19.06
C GLN A 8 -1.64 -8.39 17.88
N LEU A 9 -2.73 -7.65 18.10
CA LEU A 9 -3.35 -6.80 17.07
C LEU A 9 -2.41 -5.70 16.61
N ARG A 10 -1.69 -5.03 17.52
CA ARG A 10 -0.67 -4.03 17.15
C ARG A 10 0.46 -4.66 16.35
N THR A 11 0.88 -5.88 16.71
CA THR A 11 1.92 -6.62 15.96
C THR A 11 1.45 -6.95 14.54
N LEU A 12 0.23 -7.45 14.40
CA LEU A 12 -0.37 -7.77 13.10
C LEU A 12 -0.57 -6.51 12.25
N ALA A 13 -1.07 -5.43 12.83
CA ALA A 13 -1.21 -4.14 12.17
C ALA A 13 0.14 -3.60 11.67
N GLY A 14 1.20 -3.75 12.46
CA GLY A 14 2.56 -3.40 12.05
C GLY A 14 3.09 -4.26 10.89
N GLN A 15 2.75 -5.55 10.86
CA GLN A 15 3.10 -6.45 9.73
C GLN A 15 2.34 -6.07 8.45
N LEU A 16 1.05 -5.76 8.57
CA LEU A 16 0.22 -5.31 7.45
C LEU A 16 0.74 -3.99 6.86
N ALA A 17 1.07 -3.02 7.71
CA ALA A 17 1.63 -1.74 7.27
C ALA A 17 2.94 -1.92 6.49
N ARG A 18 3.87 -2.72 7.01
CA ARG A 18 5.13 -3.04 6.30
C ARG A 18 4.89 -3.69 4.94
N SER A 19 3.90 -4.59 4.86
CA SER A 19 3.56 -5.27 3.60
C SER A 19 2.97 -4.29 2.59
N ALA A 20 2.15 -3.34 3.04
CA ALA A 20 1.61 -2.27 2.21
C ALA A 20 2.72 -1.34 1.69
N ASP A 21 3.69 -0.96 2.54
CA ASP A 21 4.85 -0.14 2.14
C ASP A 21 5.72 -0.86 1.10
N GLN A 22 5.95 -2.16 1.28
CA GLN A 22 6.66 -2.98 0.30
C GLN A 22 5.93 -3.03 -1.03
N LEU A 23 4.61 -3.19 -1.01
CA LEU A 23 3.80 -3.24 -2.22
C LEU A 23 3.78 -1.89 -2.95
N ASP A 24 3.65 -0.77 -2.22
CA ASP A 24 3.77 0.58 -2.77
C ASP A 24 5.14 0.81 -3.42
N THR A 25 6.22 0.37 -2.77
CA THR A 25 7.58 0.45 -3.31
C THR A 25 7.70 -0.31 -4.63
N VAL A 26 7.27 -1.58 -4.66
CA VAL A 26 7.31 -2.42 -5.87
C VAL A 26 6.50 -1.79 -7.00
N MET A 27 5.31 -1.27 -6.70
CA MET A 27 4.44 -0.64 -7.69
C MET A 27 5.04 0.64 -8.26
N LYS A 28 5.67 1.48 -7.43
CA LYS A 28 6.42 2.67 -7.88
C LYS A 28 7.60 2.29 -8.77
N SER A 29 8.37 1.27 -8.39
CA SER A 29 9.47 0.75 -9.21
C SER A 29 8.98 0.25 -10.56
N LEU A 30 7.89 -0.52 -10.59
CA LEU A 30 7.32 -1.03 -11.83
C LEU A 30 6.78 0.11 -12.71
N HIS A 31 6.12 1.10 -12.11
CA HIS A 31 5.65 2.29 -12.83
C HIS A 31 6.81 3.06 -13.48
N SER A 32 7.91 3.25 -12.75
CA SER A 32 9.13 3.84 -13.31
C SER A 32 9.69 3.03 -14.47
N LEU A 33 9.79 1.71 -14.33
CA LEU A 33 10.32 0.82 -15.38
C LEU A 33 9.47 0.84 -16.65
N VAL A 34 8.14 0.79 -16.50
CA VAL A 34 7.18 0.81 -17.62
C VAL A 34 7.28 2.12 -18.40
N ASN A 35 7.47 3.25 -17.71
CA ASN A 35 7.57 4.57 -18.33
C ASN A 35 8.96 4.88 -18.91
N SER A 36 10.03 4.37 -18.30
CA SER A 36 11.41 4.64 -18.72
C SER A 36 11.96 3.67 -19.76
N THR A 37 11.35 2.49 -19.91
CA THR A 37 11.78 1.50 -20.91
C THR A 37 11.64 2.07 -22.33
N THR A 38 12.76 2.16 -23.03
CA THR A 38 12.83 2.62 -24.44
C THR A 38 12.97 1.46 -25.43
N GLN A 39 13.26 0.25 -24.96
CA GLN A 39 13.40 -0.94 -25.82
C GLN A 39 12.04 -1.49 -26.27
N TRP A 40 11.02 -1.40 -25.41
CA TRP A 40 9.66 -1.84 -25.72
C TRP A 40 8.86 -0.73 -26.42
N ARG A 41 8.72 -0.83 -27.75
CA ARG A 41 8.07 0.17 -28.62
C ARG A 41 6.92 -0.46 -29.41
N GLY A 42 6.16 0.37 -30.11
CA GLY A 42 5.03 -0.06 -30.95
C GLY A 42 3.67 0.14 -30.28
N ALA A 43 2.60 -0.20 -31.01
CA ALA A 43 1.22 0.04 -30.61
C ALA A 43 0.86 -0.66 -29.28
N ASP A 44 1.31 -1.91 -29.10
CA ASP A 44 1.03 -2.68 -27.89
C ASP A 44 1.71 -2.08 -26.66
N ALA A 45 2.96 -1.62 -26.83
CA ALA A 45 3.71 -0.97 -25.77
C ALA A 45 3.06 0.37 -25.35
N GLN A 46 2.44 1.09 -26.28
CA GLN A 46 1.68 2.30 -25.97
C GLN A 46 0.37 1.96 -25.24
N ARG A 47 -0.40 0.99 -25.76
CA ARG A 47 -1.65 0.53 -25.14
C ARG A 47 -1.44 0.06 -23.71
N PHE A 48 -0.43 -0.76 -23.49
CA PHE A 48 -0.10 -1.23 -22.15
C PHE A 48 0.28 -0.08 -21.22
N ARG A 49 1.15 0.85 -21.63
CA ARG A 49 1.51 2.02 -20.81
C ARG A 49 0.28 2.84 -20.44
N SER A 50 -0.60 3.11 -21.40
CA SER A 50 -1.83 3.86 -21.13
C SER A 50 -2.74 3.14 -20.14
N GLN A 51 -2.91 1.83 -20.28
CA GLN A 51 -3.69 1.01 -19.33
C GLN A 51 -3.03 0.99 -17.96
N TRP A 52 -1.72 0.76 -17.90
CA TRP A 52 -0.93 0.73 -16.68
C TRP A 52 -1.02 2.04 -15.91
N ILE A 53 -0.77 3.18 -16.56
CA ILE A 53 -0.86 4.51 -15.93
C ILE A 53 -2.26 4.75 -15.36
N SER A 54 -3.31 4.40 -16.11
CA SER A 54 -4.69 4.55 -15.68
C SER A 54 -5.02 3.70 -14.45
N VAL A 55 -4.59 2.44 -14.45
CA VAL A 55 -4.83 1.50 -13.34
C VAL A 55 -3.99 1.86 -12.11
N SER A 56 -2.70 2.12 -12.29
CA SER A 56 -1.77 2.42 -11.19
C SER A 56 -2.15 3.70 -10.45
N ALA A 57 -2.61 4.73 -11.18
CA ALA A 57 -3.06 5.98 -10.57
C ALA A 57 -4.27 5.80 -9.63
N ARG A 58 -5.11 4.79 -9.89
CA ARG A 58 -6.25 4.45 -9.02
C ARG A 58 -5.87 3.49 -7.90
N MET A 59 -5.04 2.49 -8.17
CA MET A 59 -4.72 1.45 -7.19
C MET A 59 -3.73 1.89 -6.12
N LEU A 60 -2.70 2.68 -6.47
CA LEU A 60 -1.66 3.08 -5.52
C LEU A 60 -2.22 3.76 -4.25
N PRO A 61 -3.11 4.77 -4.34
CA PRO A 61 -3.70 5.39 -3.15
C PRO A 61 -4.57 4.43 -2.34
N GLN A 62 -5.19 3.44 -2.98
CA GLN A 62 -6.09 2.48 -2.32
C GLN A 62 -5.33 1.47 -1.45
N ILE A 63 -4.03 1.28 -1.72
CA ILE A 63 -3.17 0.34 -0.99
C ILE A 63 -2.49 1.06 0.17
N SER A 64 -2.04 2.30 -0.03
CA SER A 64 -1.31 3.05 1.00
C SER A 64 -2.24 3.64 2.07
N ALA A 65 -3.41 4.17 1.69
CA ALA A 65 -4.28 4.87 2.64
C ALA A 65 -4.81 4.00 3.80
N PRO A 66 -5.25 2.74 3.57
CA PRO A 66 -5.73 1.89 4.68
C PRO A 66 -4.63 1.55 5.69
N ALA A 67 -3.40 1.33 5.21
CA ALA A 67 -2.27 1.01 6.08
C ALA A 67 -1.90 2.19 7.00
N GLU A 68 -1.90 3.41 6.46
CA GLU A 68 -1.68 4.64 7.23
C GLU A 68 -2.78 4.87 8.27
N GLU A 69 -4.04 4.65 7.91
CA GLU A 69 -5.18 4.83 8.81
C GLU A 69 -5.16 3.82 9.97
N ILE A 70 -4.86 2.56 9.67
CA ILE A 70 -4.69 1.51 10.67
C ILE A 70 -3.58 1.91 11.65
N MET A 71 -2.40 2.32 11.16
CA MET A 71 -1.30 2.75 12.03
C MET A 71 -1.69 3.92 12.93
N LYS A 72 -2.33 4.95 12.36
CA LYS A 72 -2.78 6.15 13.08
C LYS A 72 -3.82 5.83 14.16
N SER A 73 -4.68 4.84 13.93
CA SER A 73 -5.68 4.40 14.91
C SER A 73 -5.03 3.81 16.17
N PHE A 74 -3.87 3.16 16.05
CA PHE A 74 -3.13 2.57 17.18
C PHE A 74 -2.22 3.55 17.93
N GLU A 75 -1.88 4.69 17.33
CA GLU A 75 -1.12 5.78 17.96
C GLU A 75 -1.99 6.73 18.79
N SER A 76 -3.33 6.66 18.64
CA SER A 76 -4.26 7.50 19.39
C SER A 76 -4.46 6.94 20.82
N PRO A 77 -4.01 7.61 21.89
CA PRO A 77 -4.11 7.10 23.27
C PRO A 77 -5.54 7.07 23.85
N ALA A 78 -6.58 7.38 23.07
CA ALA A 78 -7.90 7.73 23.60
C ALA A 78 -9.05 6.75 23.27
N ARG A 79 -8.84 5.62 22.58
CA ARG A 79 -9.97 4.77 22.13
C ARG A 79 -9.90 3.26 22.41
N ILE A 80 -8.94 2.79 23.20
CA ILE A 80 -9.02 1.43 23.75
C ILE A 80 -9.62 1.52 25.16
N VAL A 81 -10.90 1.90 25.23
CA VAL A 81 -11.77 1.50 26.33
C VAL A 81 -12.51 0.28 25.82
N VAL A 82 -11.91 -0.89 26.02
CA VAL A 82 -12.59 -2.18 25.84
C VAL A 82 -13.55 -2.30 27.02
N ALA A 83 -14.85 -2.33 26.71
CA ALA A 83 -15.92 -2.69 27.63
C ALA A 83 -16.10 -4.20 27.65
#